data_AF-A0A2V7J473-F1
#
_entry.id   AF-A0A2V7J473-F1
#
_cell.length_a   1.000
_cell.length_b   1.000
_cell.length_c   1.000
_cell.angle_alpha   90.00
_cell.angle_beta   90.00
_cell.angle_gamma   90.00
#
_symmetry.space_group_name_H-M   'P 1'
#
loop_
_entity.id
_entity.type
_entity.pdbx_description
1 polymer ?
#
loop_
_entity_poly.entity_id
_entity_poly.type
_entity_poly.pdbx_seq_one_letter_code
_entity_poly.pdbx_strand_id
1 'polypeptide(L)'
;MREAVVDAKVAVAETQEAIARTEREVGLERQRLADAERRGRLAGEIQDQETVAVAERFAAKHRERLGVLERKLVAQREELALAQRELDEMQTQLKSAERDRPAMQGDSSTEQAWRDVQSAGGARPGLDLQDELLKSDMDRAAREAAAARQLEELKKKMRKD
;
A
#
# COMPACT_ATOMS: atom_id res chain seq x y z
N MET A 1 -4.20 -7.74 2.15
CA MET A 1 -4.18 -7.31 0.74
C MET A 1 -5.33 -6.37 0.40
N ARG A 2 -6.60 -6.75 0.60
CA ARG A 2 -7.73 -5.83 0.43
C ARG A 2 -7.63 -4.58 1.30
N GLU A 3 -7.30 -4.76 2.57
CA GLU A 3 -7.05 -3.67 3.53
C GLU A 3 -5.92 -2.74 3.06
N ALA A 4 -4.75 -3.28 2.73
CA ALA A 4 -3.64 -2.50 2.17
C ALA A 4 -4.00 -1.68 0.91
N VAL A 5 -4.86 -2.21 0.03
CA VAL A 5 -5.37 -1.46 -1.14
C VAL A 5 -6.30 -0.31 -0.72
N VAL A 6 -7.09 -0.50 0.33
CA VAL A 6 -7.93 0.57 0.89
C VAL A 6 -7.05 1.65 1.52
N ASP A 7 -6.06 1.26 2.33
CA ASP A 7 -5.12 2.20 2.95
C ASP A 7 -4.35 3.01 1.89
N ALA A 8 -3.88 2.35 0.83
CA ALA A 8 -3.21 3.01 -0.29
C ALA A 8 -4.14 3.99 -1.03
N LYS A 9 -5.44 3.69 -1.18
CA LYS A 9 -6.42 4.64 -1.74
C LYS A 9 -6.60 5.87 -0.86
N VAL A 10 -6.65 5.68 0.46
CA VAL A 10 -6.74 6.78 1.42
C VAL A 10 -5.50 7.66 1.32
N ALA A 11 -4.30 7.07 1.32
CA ALA A 11 -3.04 7.80 1.18
C ALA A 11 -2.98 8.61 -0.13
N VAL A 12 -3.42 8.04 -1.26
CA VAL A 12 -3.52 8.77 -2.55
C VAL A 12 -4.45 9.98 -2.44
N ALA A 13 -5.63 9.80 -1.82
CA ALA A 13 -6.58 10.89 -1.62
C ALA A 13 -6.02 12.00 -0.72
N GLU A 14 -5.35 11.64 0.38
CA GLU A 14 -4.71 12.59 1.29
C GLU A 14 -3.61 13.41 0.59
N THR A 15 -2.79 12.77 -0.25
CA THR A 15 -1.77 13.46 -1.05
C THR A 15 -2.40 14.41 -2.08
N GLN A 16 -3.48 14.01 -2.73
CA GLN A 16 -4.24 14.87 -3.65
C GLN A 16 -4.80 16.12 -2.94
N GLU A 17 -5.37 15.95 -1.74
CA GLU A 17 -5.84 17.08 -0.95
C GLU A 17 -4.69 17.97 -0.48
N ALA A 18 -3.55 17.39 -0.10
CA ALA A 18 -2.36 18.12 0.29
C ALA A 18 -1.82 18.97 -0.88
N ILE A 19 -1.83 18.45 -2.10
CA ILE A 19 -1.53 19.20 -3.32
C ILE A 19 -2.50 20.38 -3.48
N ALA A 20 -3.81 20.13 -3.40
CA ALA A 20 -4.81 21.19 -3.56
C ALA A 20 -4.71 22.28 -2.48
N ARG A 21 -4.28 21.94 -1.25
CA ARG A 21 -3.94 22.92 -0.21
C ARG A 21 -2.71 23.74 -0.61
N THR A 22 -1.61 23.10 -0.99
CA THR A 22 -0.38 23.78 -1.42
C THR A 22 -0.62 24.68 -2.64
N GLU A 23 -1.44 24.26 -3.62
CA GLU A 23 -1.78 25.09 -4.79
C GLU A 23 -2.53 26.37 -4.40
N ARG A 24 -3.46 26.28 -3.44
CA ARG A 24 -4.13 27.46 -2.89
C ARG A 24 -3.15 28.38 -2.18
N GLU A 25 -2.22 27.82 -1.40
CA GLU A 25 -1.17 28.60 -0.73
C GLU A 25 -0.26 29.31 -1.74
N VAL A 26 0.15 28.62 -2.82
CA VAL A 26 0.90 29.20 -3.93
C VAL A 26 0.14 30.36 -4.56
N GLY A 27 -1.15 30.19 -4.84
CA GLY A 27 -2.00 31.25 -5.39
C GLY A 27 -2.06 32.50 -4.50
N LEU A 28 -2.30 32.29 -3.19
CA LEU A 28 -2.32 33.39 -2.22
C LEU A 28 -0.97 34.09 -2.10
N GLU A 29 0.13 33.34 -2.10
CA GLU A 29 1.47 33.90 -1.97
C GLU A 29 1.88 34.69 -3.22
N ARG A 30 1.51 34.23 -4.42
CA ARG A 30 1.67 34.99 -5.67
C ARG A 30 0.91 36.31 -5.64
N GLN A 31 -0.32 36.32 -5.11
CA GLN A 31 -1.09 37.54 -4.96
C GLN A 31 -0.39 38.53 -4.00
N ARG A 32 0.10 38.05 -2.85
CA ARG A 32 0.84 38.89 -1.88
C ARG A 32 2.12 39.47 -2.48
N LEU A 33 2.85 38.68 -3.26
CA LEU A 33 4.03 39.16 -3.98
C LEU A 33 3.64 40.29 -4.96
N ALA A 34 2.63 40.07 -5.79
CA ALA A 34 2.16 41.07 -6.75
C ALA A 34 1.67 42.35 -6.06
N ASP A 35 1.03 42.22 -4.90
CA ASP A 35 0.60 43.34 -4.06
C ASP A 35 1.77 44.14 -3.50
N ALA A 36 2.79 43.47 -2.96
CA ALA A 36 4.00 44.11 -2.46
C ALA A 36 4.72 44.87 -3.59
N GLU A 37 4.91 44.24 -4.74
CA GLU A 37 5.58 44.85 -5.89
C GLU A 37 4.79 46.03 -6.45
N ARG A 38 3.45 45.93 -6.53
CA ARG A 38 2.61 47.06 -6.95
C ARG A 38 2.72 48.24 -5.99
N ARG A 39 2.65 47.99 -4.68
CA ARG A 39 2.79 49.05 -3.66
C ARG A 39 4.16 49.73 -3.73
N GLY A 40 5.23 48.95 -3.94
CA GLY A 40 6.57 49.48 -4.14
C GLY A 40 6.66 50.41 -5.36
N ARG A 41 6.06 50.01 -6.50
CA ARG A 41 6.00 50.88 -7.70
C ARG A 41 5.25 52.19 -7.44
N LEU A 42 4.07 52.11 -6.84
CA LEU A 42 3.26 53.30 -6.52
C LEU A 42 3.98 54.25 -5.55
N ALA A 43 4.68 53.70 -4.55
CA ALA A 43 5.49 54.51 -3.64
C ALA A 43 6.65 55.20 -4.35
N GLY A 44 7.27 54.53 -5.33
CA GLY A 44 8.31 55.11 -6.16
C GLY A 44 7.83 56.29 -6.99
N GLU A 45 6.60 56.25 -7.51
CA GLU A 45 5.98 57.35 -8.26
C GLU A 45 5.83 58.63 -7.42
N ILE A 46 5.59 58.49 -6.12
CA ILE A 46 5.47 59.62 -5.17
C ILE A 46 6.76 59.90 -4.38
N GLN A 47 7.88 59.27 -4.77
CA GLN A 47 9.20 59.42 -4.13
C GLN A 47 9.25 59.02 -2.64
N ASP A 48 8.34 58.15 -2.19
CA ASP A 48 8.38 57.58 -0.84
C ASP A 48 9.36 56.40 -0.78
N GLN A 49 10.63 56.73 -0.53
CA GLN A 49 11.73 55.76 -0.51
C GLN A 49 11.63 54.76 0.65
N GLU A 50 11.01 55.15 1.77
CA GLU A 50 10.85 54.24 2.91
C GLU A 50 9.88 53.11 2.54
N THR A 51 8.73 53.46 1.96
CA THR A 51 7.75 52.47 1.52
C THR A 51 8.30 51.60 0.38
N VAL A 52 9.08 52.15 -0.55
CA VAL A 52 9.79 51.36 -1.58
C VAL A 52 10.68 50.29 -0.95
N ALA A 53 11.56 50.69 -0.03
CA ALA A 53 12.50 49.76 0.62
C ALA A 53 11.77 48.67 1.43
N VAL A 54 10.66 49.03 2.09
CA VAL A 54 9.83 48.06 2.81
C VAL A 54 9.18 47.09 1.82
N ALA A 55 8.56 47.59 0.75
CA ALA A 55 7.91 46.77 -0.26
C ALA A 55 8.88 45.76 -0.92
N GLU A 56 10.11 46.17 -1.21
CA GLU A 56 11.15 45.30 -1.75
C GLU A 56 11.52 44.15 -0.79
N ARG A 57 11.66 44.45 0.51
CA ARG A 57 11.93 43.43 1.54
C ARG A 57 10.80 42.41 1.64
N PHE A 58 9.54 42.86 1.59
CA PHE A 58 8.39 41.96 1.59
C PHE A 58 8.32 41.14 0.29
N ALA A 59 8.54 41.76 -0.87
CA ALA A 59 8.57 41.04 -2.14
C ALA A 59 9.67 39.97 -2.18
N ALA A 60 10.86 40.25 -1.63
CA ALA A 60 11.92 39.25 -1.48
C ALA A 60 11.47 38.04 -0.64
N LYS A 61 10.89 38.28 0.54
CA LYS A 61 10.36 37.22 1.41
C LYS A 61 9.26 36.40 0.72
N HIS A 62 8.35 37.04 0.00
CA HIS A 62 7.29 36.36 -0.73
C HIS A 62 7.84 35.52 -1.89
N ARG A 63 8.87 36.00 -2.61
CA ARG A 63 9.56 35.20 -3.65
C ARG A 63 10.24 33.97 -3.07
N GLU A 64 10.94 34.11 -1.95
CA GLU A 64 11.56 32.96 -1.26
C GLU A 64 10.52 31.92 -0.84
N ARG A 65 9.44 32.37 -0.20
CA ARG A 65 8.34 31.49 0.23
C ARG A 65 7.67 30.81 -0.95
N LEU A 66 7.41 31.55 -2.03
CA LEU A 66 6.86 31.00 -3.27
C LEU A 66 7.76 29.90 -3.84
N GLY A 67 9.07 30.13 -3.92
CA GLY A 67 10.02 29.13 -4.40
C GLY A 67 10.11 27.87 -3.52
N VAL A 68 9.85 27.98 -2.22
CA VAL A 68 9.70 26.81 -1.33
C VAL A 68 8.39 26.06 -1.62
N LEU A 69 7.26 26.77 -1.73
CA LEU A 69 5.96 26.16 -2.01
C LEU A 69 5.90 25.49 -3.38
N GLU A 70 6.54 26.08 -4.40
CA GLU A 70 6.61 25.49 -5.75
C GLU A 70 7.43 24.20 -5.76
N ARG A 71 8.58 24.16 -5.06
CA ARG A 71 9.36 22.91 -4.90
C ARG A 71 8.58 21.85 -4.12
N LYS A 72 7.88 22.25 -3.06
CA LYS A 72 6.97 21.35 -2.32
C LYS A 72 5.89 20.78 -3.24
N LEU A 73 5.28 21.60 -4.08
CA LEU A 73 4.25 21.16 -5.02
C LEU A 73 4.80 20.14 -6.04
N VAL A 74 6.01 20.35 -6.55
CA VAL A 74 6.68 19.38 -7.44
C VAL A 74 6.88 18.05 -6.72
N ALA A 75 7.48 18.06 -5.52
CA ALA A 75 7.71 16.86 -4.74
C ALA A 75 6.40 16.10 -4.44
N GLN A 76 5.35 16.80 -4.01
CA GLN A 76 4.05 16.17 -3.73
C GLN A 76 3.41 15.54 -4.98
N ARG A 77 3.60 16.13 -6.16
CA ARG A 77 3.11 15.55 -7.42
C ARG A 77 3.90 14.31 -7.83
N GLU A 78 5.21 14.30 -7.59
CA GLU A 78 6.06 13.12 -7.81
C GLU A 78 5.68 11.98 -6.86
N GLU A 79 5.45 12.29 -5.58
CA GLU A 79 4.94 11.35 -4.58
C GLU A 79 3.58 10.77 -4.98
N LEU A 80 2.64 11.62 -5.44
CA LEU A 80 1.34 11.17 -5.92
C LEU A 80 1.49 10.19 -7.10
N ALA A 81 2.37 10.49 -8.05
CA ALA A 81 2.60 9.63 -9.20
C ALA A 81 3.19 8.26 -8.79
N LEU A 82 4.05 8.22 -7.77
CA LEU A 82 4.55 6.98 -7.20
C LEU A 82 3.43 6.18 -6.51
N ALA A 83 2.69 6.82 -5.61
CA ALA A 83 1.61 6.18 -4.86
C ALA A 83 0.50 5.62 -5.78
N GLN A 84 0.19 6.31 -6.88
CA GLN A 84 -0.76 5.84 -7.88
C GLN A 84 -0.27 4.58 -8.59
N ARG A 85 1.00 4.53 -9.00
CA ARG A 85 1.59 3.31 -9.60
C ARG A 85 1.55 2.13 -8.65
N GLU A 86 1.95 2.35 -7.40
CA GLU A 86 1.91 1.31 -6.35
C GLU A 86 0.49 0.80 -6.10
N LEU A 87 -0.49 1.71 -6.06
CA LEU A 87 -1.90 1.34 -5.92
C LEU A 87 -2.39 0.49 -7.10
N ASP A 88 -2.03 0.85 -8.33
CA ASP A 88 -2.41 0.10 -9.53
C ASP A 88 -1.80 -1.31 -9.55
N GLU A 89 -0.54 -1.44 -9.13
CA GLU A 89 0.13 -2.72 -8.95
C GLU A 89 -0.57 -3.57 -7.89
N MET A 90 -0.84 -3.01 -6.70
CA MET A 90 -1.55 -3.71 -5.63
C MET A 90 -2.95 -4.17 -6.06
N GLN A 91 -3.68 -3.34 -6.82
CA GLN A 91 -5.00 -3.71 -7.36
C GLN A 91 -4.90 -4.85 -8.38
N THR A 92 -3.89 -4.84 -9.24
CA THR A 92 -3.66 -5.89 -10.23
C THR A 92 -3.33 -7.22 -9.56
N GLN A 93 -2.46 -7.20 -8.55
CA GLN A 93 -2.12 -8.38 -7.78
C GLN A 93 -3.34 -8.90 -6.99
N LEU A 94 -4.16 -8.02 -6.41
CA LEU A 94 -5.38 -8.42 -5.70
C LEU A 94 -6.37 -9.11 -6.65
N LYS A 95 -6.62 -8.55 -7.84
CA LYS A 95 -7.50 -9.14 -8.84
C LYS A 95 -7.01 -10.52 -9.29
N SER A 96 -5.70 -10.67 -9.46
CA SER A 96 -5.08 -11.95 -9.83
C SER A 96 -5.26 -12.97 -8.70
N ALA A 97 -4.97 -12.59 -7.46
CA ALA A 97 -5.17 -13.45 -6.28
C ALA A 97 -6.65 -13.84 -6.05
N GLU A 98 -7.60 -12.96 -6.38
CA GLU A 98 -9.03 -13.26 -6.31
C GLU A 98 -9.48 -14.22 -7.42
N ARG A 99 -8.91 -14.11 -8.62
CA ARG A 99 -9.19 -15.00 -9.76
C ARG A 99 -8.56 -16.39 -9.58
N ASP A 100 -7.34 -16.42 -9.04
CA ASP A 100 -6.58 -17.65 -8.81
C ASP A 100 -7.01 -18.36 -7.53
N ARG A 101 -7.90 -17.77 -6.73
CA ARG A 101 -8.58 -18.41 -5.61
C ARG A 101 -9.53 -19.46 -6.19
N PRO A 102 -9.17 -20.76 -6.24
CA PRO A 102 -10.00 -21.77 -6.87
C PRO A 102 -11.25 -21.99 -6.00
N ALA A 103 -12.18 -22.80 -6.49
CA ALA A 103 -13.29 -23.42 -5.76
C ALA A 103 -12.89 -24.21 -4.48
N MET A 104 -11.69 -23.98 -3.94
CA MET A 104 -11.14 -24.52 -2.71
C MET A 104 -12.02 -24.23 -1.48
N GLN A 105 -12.85 -23.18 -1.49
CA GLN A 105 -13.87 -22.98 -0.45
C GLN A 105 -15.11 -23.88 -0.64
N GLY A 106 -15.46 -24.23 -1.88
CA GLY A 106 -16.55 -25.17 -2.17
C GLY A 106 -16.16 -26.61 -1.80
N ASP A 107 -14.94 -27.03 -2.16
CA ASP A 107 -14.40 -28.33 -1.77
C ASP A 107 -14.03 -28.37 -0.28
N SER A 108 -13.40 -27.34 0.30
CA SER A 108 -13.07 -27.37 1.74
C SER A 108 -14.31 -27.31 2.64
N SER A 109 -15.35 -26.55 2.25
CA SER A 109 -16.58 -26.45 3.05
C SER A 109 -17.39 -27.74 2.99
N THR A 110 -17.44 -28.40 1.83
CA THR A 110 -18.09 -29.71 1.72
C THR A 110 -17.27 -30.77 2.43
N GLU A 111 -15.94 -30.75 2.30
CA GLU A 111 -15.04 -31.70 2.95
C GLU A 111 -14.98 -31.51 4.48
N GLN A 112 -15.09 -30.28 4.99
CA GLN A 112 -15.27 -29.99 6.42
C GLN A 112 -16.64 -30.42 6.92
N ALA A 113 -17.72 -30.12 6.18
CA ALA A 113 -19.06 -30.61 6.53
C ALA A 113 -19.12 -32.15 6.56
N TRP A 114 -18.43 -32.84 5.65
CA TRP A 114 -18.34 -34.30 5.66
C TRP A 114 -17.47 -34.83 6.81
N ARG A 115 -16.37 -34.16 7.18
CA ARG A 115 -15.56 -34.53 8.35
C ARG A 115 -16.34 -34.39 9.66
N ASP A 116 -17.15 -33.35 9.80
CA ASP A 116 -17.99 -33.15 10.97
C ASP A 116 -19.06 -34.26 11.08
N VAL A 117 -19.71 -34.61 9.96
CA VAL A 117 -20.64 -35.75 9.89
C VAL A 117 -19.97 -37.08 10.21
N GLN A 118 -18.75 -37.32 9.72
CA GLN A 118 -17.99 -38.54 10.00
C GLN A 118 -17.57 -38.63 11.49
N SER A 119 -17.19 -37.50 12.10
CA SER A 119 -16.87 -37.43 13.53
C SER A 119 -18.09 -37.67 14.43
N ALA A 120 -19.30 -37.35 13.95
CA ALA A 120 -20.58 -37.65 14.59
C ALA A 120 -21.10 -39.08 14.31
N GLY A 121 -20.31 -39.93 13.64
CA GLY A 121 -20.66 -41.32 13.32
C GLY A 121 -21.52 -41.51 12.07
N GLY A 122 -21.68 -40.46 11.25
CA GLY A 122 -22.38 -40.54 9.97
C GLY A 122 -21.49 -41.16 8.89
N ALA A 123 -22.01 -42.16 8.18
CA ALA A 123 -21.31 -42.77 7.05
C ALA A 123 -21.53 -41.94 5.78
N ARG A 124 -20.43 -41.55 5.11
CA ARG A 124 -20.48 -40.88 3.80
C ARG A 124 -20.94 -41.90 2.75
N PRO A 125 -21.98 -41.61 1.95
CA PRO A 125 -22.44 -42.56 0.93
C PRO A 125 -21.34 -42.82 -0.11
N GLY A 126 -20.96 -44.10 -0.28
CA GLY A 126 -20.05 -44.55 -1.35
C GLY A 126 -18.56 -44.65 -0.98
N LEU A 127 -18.18 -44.57 0.29
CA LEU A 127 -16.81 -44.82 0.74
C LEU A 127 -16.73 -46.09 1.60
N ASP A 128 -15.93 -47.06 1.13
CA ASP A 128 -15.62 -48.26 1.88
C ASP A 128 -14.66 -47.91 3.03
N LEU A 129 -15.09 -48.18 4.27
CA LEU A 129 -14.33 -47.94 5.50
C LEU A 129 -12.96 -48.63 5.48
N GLN A 130 -12.82 -49.76 4.78
CA GLN A 130 -11.55 -50.48 4.68
C GLN A 130 -10.54 -49.74 3.80
N ASP A 131 -10.99 -49.13 2.71
CA ASP A 131 -10.14 -48.34 1.81
C ASP A 131 -9.65 -47.05 2.48
N GLU A 132 -10.47 -46.41 3.32
CA GLU A 132 -10.06 -45.23 4.08
C GLU A 132 -9.04 -45.56 5.16
N LEU A 133 -9.23 -46.67 5.90
CA LEU A 133 -8.25 -47.13 6.88
C LEU A 133 -6.90 -47.43 6.22
N LEU A 134 -6.94 -48.11 5.07
CA LEU A 134 -5.74 -48.43 4.30
C LEU A 134 -5.01 -47.16 3.83
N LYS A 135 -5.75 -46.16 3.33
CA LYS A 135 -5.17 -44.86 2.95
C LYS A 135 -4.56 -44.13 4.13
N SER A 136 -5.24 -44.11 5.28
CA SER A 136 -4.72 -43.52 6.52
C SER A 136 -3.40 -44.18 6.95
N ASP A 137 -3.34 -45.51 6.90
CA ASP A 137 -2.14 -46.27 7.26
C ASP A 137 -0.99 -45.99 6.28
N MET A 138 -1.28 -45.89 4.98
CA MET A 138 -0.28 -45.50 3.97
C MET A 138 0.23 -44.07 4.16
N ASP A 139 -0.65 -43.12 4.47
CA ASP A 139 -0.28 -41.73 4.73
C ASP A 139 0.56 -41.59 5.99
N ARG A 140 0.25 -42.38 7.03
CA ARG A 140 1.07 -42.46 8.25
C ARG A 140 2.46 -43.01 7.94
N ALA A 141 2.53 -44.12 7.21
CA ALA A 141 3.80 -44.73 6.80
C ALA A 141 4.64 -43.77 5.94
N ALA A 142 4.01 -43.00 5.03
CA ALA A 142 4.69 -42.02 4.20
C ALA A 142 5.30 -40.87 5.03
N ARG A 143 4.57 -40.37 6.03
CA ARG A 143 5.07 -39.34 6.95
C ARG A 143 6.22 -39.85 7.82
N GLU A 144 6.10 -41.06 8.36
CA GLU A 144 7.16 -41.69 9.15
C GLU A 144 8.43 -41.91 8.30
N ALA A 145 8.30 -42.34 7.05
CA ALA A 145 9.42 -42.47 6.11
C ALA A 145 10.06 -41.12 5.72
N ALA A 146 9.26 -40.06 5.60
CA ALA A 146 9.79 -38.71 5.36
C ALA A 146 10.58 -38.19 6.58
N ALA A 147 10.04 -38.36 7.79
CA ALA A 147 10.72 -37.99 9.03
C ALA A 147 12.02 -38.78 9.24
N ALA A 148 12.02 -40.08 8.94
CA ALA A 148 13.23 -40.92 9.00
C ALA A 148 14.33 -40.42 8.05
N ARG A 149 13.96 -40.02 6.82
CA ARG A 149 14.92 -39.43 5.86
C ARG A 149 15.51 -38.11 6.37
N GLN A 150 14.67 -37.24 6.92
CA GLN A 150 15.14 -35.97 7.51
C GLN A 150 16.07 -36.20 8.71
N LEU A 151 15.77 -37.18 9.56
CA LEU A 151 16.65 -37.56 10.68
C LEU A 151 17.99 -38.13 10.19
N GLU A 152 18.00 -38.96 9.16
CA GLU A 152 19.26 -39.48 8.58
C GLU A 152 20.11 -38.37 7.94
N GLU A 153 19.49 -37.40 7.27
CA GLU A 153 20.20 -36.23 6.76
C GLU A 153 20.80 -35.37 7.88
N LEU A 154 20.07 -35.17 8.97
CA LEU A 154 20.56 -34.45 10.16
C LEU A 154 21.72 -35.21 10.83
N LYS A 155 21.60 -36.53 11.02
CA LYS A 155 22.68 -37.37 11.55
C LYS A 155 23.94 -37.32 10.68
N LYS A 156 23.80 -37.33 9.35
CA LYS A 156 24.94 -37.21 8.43
C LYS A 156 25.63 -35.85 8.52
N LYS A 157 24.88 -34.77 8.72
CA LYS A 157 25.43 -33.43 8.94
C LYS A 157 26.18 -33.34 10.28
N MET A 158 25.62 -33.88 11.35
CA MET A 158 26.25 -33.87 12.69
C MET A 158 27.48 -34.78 12.84
N ARG A 159 27.68 -35.77 11.96
CA ARG A 159 28.88 -36.64 11.95
C ARG A 159 30.06 -36.07 11.14
N LYS A 160 29.84 -34.95 10.44
CA LYS A 160 30.81 -34.34 9.52
C LYS A 160 31.46 -33.07 10.09
N ASP A 161 31.04 -32.68 11.29
CA ASP A 161 31.73 -31.74 12.21
C ASP A 161 32.50 -32.55 13.26
#